data_AF-A0A3C0LAU5-F1
#
_entry.id   AF-A0A3C0LAU5-F1
#
_cell.length_a   1.000
_cell.length_b   1.000
_cell.length_c   1.000
_cell.angle_alpha   90.00
_cell.angle_beta   90.00
_cell.angle_gamma   90.00
#
_symmetry.space_group_name_H-M   'P 1'
#
loop_
_entity.id
_entity.type
_entity.pdbx_description
1 polymer ?
#
loop_
_entity_poly.entity_id
_entity_poly.type
_entity_poly.pdbx_seq_one_letter_code
_entity_poly.pdbx_strand_id
1 'polypeptide(L)'
;MGWVEISQKESVLRITFYLLVAVFILAISVIFIPAFRGTMSSTFMIISGVILIILGSVIIGLTLVQKVEGKLKKFLILTGASAAGFFVCVLLHNIFYGLEQITGQAILSYLMKALEVIFFLIAVFACPIGFIIGAIGTIFMFNKKRKILQKNISDKL
;
A
#
# COMPACT_ATOMS: atom_id res chain seq x y z
N MET A 1 -19.51 -27.78 -1.98
CA MET A 1 -18.53 -27.06 -1.11
C MET A 1 -17.54 -26.19 -1.89
N GLY A 2 -16.96 -26.62 -3.02
CA GLY A 2 -15.93 -25.82 -3.73
C GLY A 2 -16.34 -24.45 -4.29
N TRP A 3 -17.59 -24.28 -4.74
CA TRP A 3 -18.08 -22.97 -5.24
C TRP A 3 -18.15 -21.88 -4.17
N VAL A 4 -18.46 -22.27 -2.92
CA VAL A 4 -18.54 -21.34 -1.78
C VAL A 4 -17.16 -20.85 -1.39
N GLU A 5 -16.15 -21.73 -1.35
CA GLU A 5 -14.77 -21.36 -1.03
C GLU A 5 -14.15 -20.38 -2.05
N ILE A 6 -14.41 -20.58 -3.35
CA ILE A 6 -13.87 -19.71 -4.41
C ILE A 6 -14.49 -18.30 -4.31
N SER A 7 -15.81 -18.23 -4.11
CA SER A 7 -16.52 -16.96 -3.93
C SER A 7 -16.08 -16.21 -2.66
N GLN A 8 -15.82 -16.94 -1.58
CA GLN A 8 -15.34 -16.36 -0.34
C GLN A 8 -13.91 -15.79 -0.49
N LYS A 9 -13.00 -16.52 -1.14
CA LYS A 9 -11.62 -16.08 -1.40
C LYS A 9 -11.56 -14.79 -2.22
N GLU A 10 -12.36 -14.68 -3.28
CA GLU A 10 -12.45 -13.45 -4.07
C GLU A 10 -13.02 -12.26 -3.28
N SER A 11 -14.01 -12.50 -2.43
CA SER A 11 -14.63 -11.47 -1.60
C SER A 11 -13.65 -10.93 -0.57
N VAL A 12 -12.90 -11.81 0.11
CA VAL A 12 -11.86 -11.43 1.07
C VAL A 12 -10.77 -10.60 0.40
N LEU A 13 -10.28 -11.02 -0.78
CA LEU A 13 -9.26 -10.28 -1.52
C LEU A 13 -9.71 -8.84 -1.84
N ARG A 14 -10.95 -8.69 -2.33
CA ARG A 14 -11.52 -7.37 -2.67
C ARG A 14 -11.72 -6.49 -1.44
N ILE A 15 -12.25 -7.04 -0.35
CA ILE A 15 -12.47 -6.28 0.89
C ILE A 15 -11.13 -5.79 1.44
N THR A 16 -10.13 -6.68 1.55
CA THR A 16 -8.78 -6.32 1.99
C THR A 16 -8.16 -5.25 1.10
N PHE A 17 -8.37 -5.33 -0.22
CA PHE A 17 -7.90 -4.32 -1.17
C PHE A 17 -8.52 -2.94 -0.92
N TYR A 18 -9.85 -2.85 -0.84
CA TYR A 18 -10.49 -1.55 -0.61
C TYR A 18 -10.17 -0.99 0.76
N LEU A 19 -10.02 -1.84 1.78
CA LEU A 19 -9.58 -1.44 3.10
C LEU A 19 -8.16 -0.86 3.07
N LEU A 20 -7.23 -1.53 2.38
CA LEU A 20 -5.86 -1.04 2.20
C LEU A 20 -5.85 0.33 1.51
N VAL A 21 -6.65 0.51 0.46
CA VAL A 21 -6.80 1.79 -0.26
C VAL A 21 -7.33 2.89 0.66
N ALA A 22 -8.36 2.60 1.45
CA ALA A 22 -8.92 3.58 2.38
C ALA A 22 -7.90 4.03 3.43
N VAL A 23 -7.19 3.09 4.06
CA VAL A 23 -6.16 3.39 5.06
C VAL A 23 -5.00 4.16 4.44
N PHE A 24 -4.58 3.81 3.23
CA PHE A 24 -3.48 4.49 2.54
C PHE A 24 -3.82 5.94 2.18
N ILE A 25 -5.04 6.18 1.69
CA ILE A 25 -5.53 7.55 1.42
C ILE A 25 -5.57 8.37 2.71
N LEU A 26 -6.05 7.80 3.82
CA LEU A 26 -6.05 8.47 5.12
C LEU A 26 -4.62 8.84 5.56
N ALA A 27 -3.68 7.90 5.46
CA ALA A 27 -2.28 8.14 5.85
C ALA A 27 -1.62 9.23 4.98
N ILE A 28 -1.81 9.19 3.66
CA ILE A 28 -1.30 10.24 2.76
C ILE A 28 -1.94 11.59 3.05
N SER A 29 -3.24 11.63 3.33
CA SER A 29 -3.95 12.89 3.59
C SER A 29 -3.36 13.64 4.78
N VAL A 30 -2.93 12.93 5.84
CA VAL A 30 -2.26 13.55 7.00
C VAL A 30 -0.90 14.13 6.64
N ILE A 31 -0.19 13.55 5.67
CA ILE A 31 1.11 14.08 5.20
C ILE A 31 0.92 15.33 4.36
N PHE A 32 0.02 15.30 3.38
CA PHE A 32 -0.12 16.37 2.39
C PHE A 32 -1.03 17.52 2.82
N ILE A 33 -1.93 17.30 3.78
CA ILE A 33 -2.89 18.31 4.24
C ILE A 33 -2.54 18.75 5.67
N PRO A 34 -2.00 19.98 5.84
CA PRO A 34 -1.59 20.49 7.16
C PRO A 34 -2.72 20.53 8.21
N ALA A 35 -3.96 20.80 7.77
CA ALA A 35 -5.12 20.82 8.66
C ALA A 35 -5.36 19.47 9.33
N PHE A 36 -5.22 18.36 8.59
CA PHE A 36 -5.32 17.02 9.16
C PHE A 36 -4.14 16.71 10.09
N ARG A 37 -2.94 17.19 9.76
CA ARG A 37 -1.75 17.02 10.61
C ARG A 37 -1.92 17.69 11.98
N GLY A 38 -2.55 18.86 12.04
CA GLY A 38 -2.80 19.57 13.30
C GLY A 38 -3.85 18.90 14.19
N THR A 39 -4.78 18.14 13.60
CA THR A 39 -5.86 17.45 14.34
C THR A 39 -5.49 16.02 14.74
N MET A 40 -4.65 15.34 13.96
CA MET A 40 -4.32 13.92 14.15
C MET A 40 -3.04 13.76 14.98
N SER A 41 -3.10 12.93 16.02
CA SER A 41 -1.93 12.59 16.85
C SER A 41 -0.85 11.85 16.05
N SER A 42 0.42 12.05 16.40
CA SER A 42 1.55 11.24 15.90
C SER A 42 1.33 9.74 16.06
N THR A 43 0.59 9.31 17.09
CA THR A 43 0.22 7.90 17.31
C THR A 43 -0.64 7.34 16.18
N PHE A 44 -1.48 8.16 15.54
CA PHE A 44 -2.32 7.75 14.42
C PHE A 44 -1.48 7.32 13.21
N MET A 45 -0.37 8.02 12.93
CA MET A 45 0.54 7.67 11.83
C MET A 45 1.25 6.33 12.07
N ILE A 46 1.61 6.04 13.32
CA ILE A 46 2.21 4.74 13.69
C ILE A 46 1.19 3.62 13.53
N ILE A 47 -0.03 3.80 14.08
CA ILE A 47 -1.09 2.79 14.01
C ILE A 47 -1.48 2.52 12.55
N SER A 48 -1.77 3.57 11.77
CA SER A 48 -2.11 3.42 10.35
C SER A 48 -0.96 2.77 9.57
N GLY A 49 0.28 3.12 9.86
CA GLY A 49 1.46 2.50 9.29
C GLY A 49 1.59 1.00 9.54
N VAL A 50 1.39 0.57 10.79
CA VAL A 50 1.36 -0.86 11.15
C VAL A 50 0.24 -1.57 10.41
N ILE A 51 -0.96 -0.97 10.35
CA ILE A 51 -2.09 -1.51 9.59
C ILE A 51 -1.74 -1.63 8.09
N LEU A 52 -1.05 -0.65 7.50
CA LEU A 52 -0.62 -0.70 6.10
C LEU A 52 0.38 -1.82 5.82
N ILE A 53 1.35 -2.06 6.71
CA ILE A 53 2.25 -3.21 6.58
C ILE A 53 1.48 -4.52 6.64
N ILE A 54 0.57 -4.67 7.62
CA ILE A 54 -0.20 -5.89 7.80
C ILE A 54 -1.08 -6.13 6.57
N LEU A 55 -1.90 -5.16 6.18
CA LEU A 55 -2.80 -5.28 5.05
C LEU A 55 -2.05 -5.45 3.72
N GLY A 56 -0.95 -4.73 3.52
CA GLY A 56 -0.09 -4.86 2.34
C GLY A 56 0.51 -6.26 2.21
N SER A 57 1.03 -6.79 3.33
CA SER A 57 1.59 -8.15 3.39
C SER A 57 0.51 -9.22 3.19
N VAL A 58 -0.67 -9.04 3.80
CA VAL A 58 -1.83 -9.92 3.60
C VAL A 58 -2.27 -9.93 2.14
N ILE A 59 -2.31 -8.77 1.46
CA ILE A 59 -2.64 -8.72 0.04
C ILE A 59 -1.64 -9.50 -0.81
N ILE A 60 -0.34 -9.36 -0.53
CA ILE A 60 0.70 -10.07 -1.26
C ILE A 60 0.54 -11.58 -1.01
N GLY A 61 0.40 -11.99 0.26
CA GLY A 61 0.19 -13.38 0.64
C GLY A 61 -1.05 -13.99 -0.01
N LEU A 62 -2.21 -13.31 0.07
CA LEU A 62 -3.45 -13.75 -0.58
C LEU A 62 -3.29 -13.83 -2.09
N THR A 63 -2.60 -12.89 -2.73
CA THR A 63 -2.35 -12.91 -4.18
C THR A 63 -1.55 -14.15 -4.59
N LEU A 64 -0.56 -14.55 -3.77
CA LEU A 64 0.25 -15.75 -4.02
C LEU A 64 -0.52 -17.04 -3.73
N VAL A 65 -1.24 -17.10 -2.60
CA VAL A 65 -2.00 -18.29 -2.17
C VAL A 65 -3.20 -18.56 -3.07
N GLN A 66 -3.91 -17.51 -3.51
CA GLN A 66 -5.05 -17.65 -4.42
C GLN A 66 -4.61 -17.87 -5.88
N LYS A 67 -3.30 -18.00 -6.15
CA LYS A 67 -2.73 -18.18 -7.48
C LYS A 67 -3.31 -17.18 -8.48
N VAL A 68 -3.37 -15.91 -8.10
CA VAL A 68 -3.81 -14.86 -9.01
C VAL A 68 -2.78 -14.77 -10.14
N GLU A 69 -3.22 -14.89 -11.38
CA GLU A 69 -2.33 -14.90 -12.55
C GLU A 69 -2.40 -13.61 -13.38
N GLY A 70 -1.42 -13.47 -14.27
CA GLY A 70 -1.37 -12.39 -15.25
C GLY A 70 -1.12 -11.00 -14.67
N LYS A 71 -1.74 -9.99 -15.30
CA LYS A 71 -1.53 -8.58 -14.94
C LYS A 71 -2.06 -8.23 -13.54
N LEU A 72 -3.09 -8.95 -13.05
CA LEU A 72 -3.74 -8.66 -11.77
C LEU A 72 -2.81 -8.94 -10.60
N LYS A 73 -2.04 -10.02 -10.69
CA LYS A 73 -0.98 -10.35 -9.74
C LYS A 73 -0.01 -9.19 -9.57
N LYS A 74 0.48 -8.64 -10.70
CA LYS A 74 1.45 -7.54 -10.70
C LYS A 74 0.90 -6.29 -10.03
N PHE A 75 -0.34 -5.91 -10.32
CA PHE A 75 -0.96 -4.74 -9.71
C PHE A 75 -1.27 -4.91 -8.22
N LEU A 76 -1.72 -6.09 -7.79
CA LEU A 76 -1.96 -6.37 -6.36
C LEU A 76 -0.65 -6.37 -5.57
N ILE A 77 0.40 -7.00 -6.08
CA ILE A 77 1.72 -6.96 -5.45
C ILE A 77 2.26 -5.54 -5.41
N LEU A 78 2.15 -4.78 -6.51
CA LEU A 78 2.59 -3.39 -6.54
C LEU A 78 1.84 -2.53 -5.52
N THR A 79 0.52 -2.72 -5.38
CA THR A 79 -0.30 -2.02 -4.38
C THR A 79 0.15 -2.35 -2.97
N GLY A 80 0.26 -3.65 -2.64
CA GLY A 80 0.67 -4.10 -1.31
C GLY A 80 2.10 -3.69 -0.95
N ALA A 81 3.03 -3.83 -1.88
CA ALA A 81 4.43 -3.46 -1.69
C ALA A 81 4.61 -1.95 -1.56
N SER A 82 3.86 -1.16 -2.32
CA SER A 82 3.90 0.31 -2.21
C SER A 82 3.34 0.80 -0.87
N ALA A 83 2.27 0.17 -0.37
CA ALA A 83 1.70 0.49 0.94
C ALA A 83 2.61 0.11 2.11
N ALA A 84 3.16 -1.11 2.09
CA ALA A 84 4.11 -1.54 3.13
C ALA A 84 5.41 -0.71 3.05
N GLY A 85 5.93 -0.53 1.83
CA GLY A 85 7.13 0.24 1.56
C GLY A 85 7.03 1.70 2.00
N PHE A 86 5.85 2.32 1.86
CA PHE A 86 5.59 3.67 2.36
C PHE A 86 5.92 3.79 3.84
N PHE A 87 5.33 2.95 4.69
CA PHE A 87 5.57 3.04 6.12
C PHE A 87 7.00 2.67 6.50
N VAL A 88 7.59 1.65 5.85
CA VAL A 88 9.00 1.30 6.05
C VAL A 88 9.91 2.49 5.74
N CYS A 89 9.68 3.19 4.63
CA CYS A 89 10.48 4.36 4.25
C CYS A 89 10.28 5.53 5.22
N VAL A 90 9.04 5.79 5.67
CA VAL A 90 8.77 6.81 6.70
C VAL A 90 9.50 6.47 8.00
N LEU A 91 9.46 5.21 8.43
CA LEU A 91 10.13 4.75 9.64
C LEU A 91 11.65 4.88 9.51
N LEU A 92 12.24 4.45 8.39
CA LEU A 92 13.67 4.58 8.13
C LEU A 92 14.10 6.04 8.09
N HIS A 93 13.33 6.93 7.45
CA HIS A 93 13.57 8.36 7.48
C HIS A 93 13.70 8.90 8.92
N ASN A 94 12.75 8.55 9.79
CA ASN A 94 12.78 9.00 11.19
C ASN A 94 13.96 8.40 11.99
N ILE A 95 14.32 7.14 11.73
CA ILE A 95 15.49 6.52 12.36
C ILE A 95 16.78 7.22 11.93
N PHE A 96 16.96 7.47 10.63
CA PHE A 96 18.16 8.14 10.13
C PHE A 96 18.25 9.59 10.58
N TYR A 97 17.12 10.28 10.69
CA TYR A 97 17.06 11.62 11.30
C TYR A 97 17.51 11.61 12.75
N GLY A 98 17.01 10.67 13.56
CA GLY A 98 17.45 10.51 14.94
C GLY A 98 18.93 10.17 15.05
N LEU A 99 19.43 9.28 14.18
CA LEU A 99 20.84 8.90 14.11
C LEU A 99 21.74 10.07 13.70
N GLU A 100 21.32 10.91 12.75
CA GLU A 100 22.06 12.12 12.36
C GLU A 100 22.30 13.02 13.58
N GLN A 101 21.27 13.25 14.40
CA GLN A 101 21.34 14.16 15.54
C GLN A 101 22.30 13.71 16.65
N ILE A 102 22.43 12.40 16.86
CA ILE A 102 23.29 11.84 17.92
C ILE A 102 24.71 11.51 17.42
N THR A 103 24.95 11.61 16.12
CA THR A 103 26.24 11.25 15.53
C THR A 103 27.22 12.43 15.59
N GLY A 104 28.29 12.29 16.36
CA GLY A 104 29.35 13.31 16.47
C GLY A 104 30.37 13.32 15.31
N GLN A 105 30.35 12.31 14.43
CA GLN A 105 31.32 12.19 13.33
C GLN A 105 30.75 12.72 12.01
N ALA A 106 31.42 13.71 11.41
CA ALA A 106 30.91 14.45 10.25
C ALA A 106 30.52 13.55 9.05
N ILE A 107 31.37 12.60 8.65
CA ILE A 107 31.10 11.69 7.52
C ILE A 107 29.85 10.84 7.75
N LEU A 108 29.70 10.32 8.96
CA LEU A 108 28.57 9.46 9.30
C LEU A 108 27.27 10.29 9.38
N SER A 109 27.33 11.50 9.92
CA SER A 109 26.21 12.45 9.90
C SER A 109 25.74 12.79 8.49
N TYR A 110 26.66 13.11 7.56
CA TYR A 110 26.30 13.35 6.15
C TYR A 110 25.67 12.12 5.48
N LEU A 111 26.15 10.92 5.79
CA LEU A 111 25.55 9.69 5.27
C LEU A 111 24.13 9.48 5.81
N MET A 112 23.90 9.67 7.12
CA MET A 112 22.58 9.54 7.72
C MET A 112 21.60 10.54 7.12
N LYS A 113 22.03 11.79 6.94
CA LYS A 113 21.25 12.84 6.27
C LYS A 113 20.90 12.47 4.83
N ALA A 114 21.85 11.92 4.07
CA ALA A 114 21.58 11.49 2.71
C ALA A 114 20.52 10.36 2.68
N LEU A 115 20.65 9.38 3.57
CA LEU A 115 19.71 8.26 3.68
C LEU A 115 18.32 8.75 4.09
N GLU A 116 18.20 9.61 5.10
CA GLU A 116 16.89 10.11 5.54
C GLU A 116 16.14 10.78 4.39
N VAL A 117 16.84 11.60 3.58
CA VAL A 117 16.23 12.37 2.49
C VAL A 117 15.79 11.42 1.39
N ILE A 118 16.62 10.43 1.04
CA ILE A 118 16.28 9.42 0.04
C ILE A 118 15.02 8.65 0.46
N PHE A 119 14.96 8.16 1.71
CA PHE A 119 13.79 7.43 2.19
C PHE A 119 12.55 8.32 2.26
N PHE A 120 12.69 9.59 2.62
CA PHE A 120 11.59 10.56 2.58
C PHE A 120 11.07 10.76 1.15
N LEU A 121 11.95 10.97 0.17
CA LEU A 121 11.56 11.14 -1.23
C LEU A 121 10.88 9.89 -1.80
N ILE A 122 11.37 8.70 -1.46
CA ILE A 122 10.72 7.45 -1.84
C ILE A 122 9.32 7.36 -1.22
N ALA A 123 9.18 7.66 0.08
CA ALA A 123 7.90 7.62 0.77
C ALA A 123 6.88 8.63 0.21
N VAL A 124 7.32 9.84 -0.15
CA VAL A 124 6.43 10.93 -0.59
C VAL A 124 6.10 10.85 -2.08
N PHE A 125 7.00 10.32 -2.92
CA PHE A 125 6.80 10.27 -4.37
C PHE A 125 6.65 8.85 -4.89
N ALA A 126 7.65 8.00 -4.69
CA ALA A 126 7.69 6.68 -5.33
C ALA A 126 6.56 5.76 -4.82
N CYS A 127 6.35 5.68 -3.50
CA CYS A 127 5.31 4.83 -2.93
C CYS A 127 3.89 5.27 -3.31
N PRO A 128 3.50 6.56 -3.24
CA PRO A 128 2.18 7.00 -3.68
C PRO A 128 1.94 6.76 -5.17
N ILE A 129 2.92 7.02 -6.03
CA ILE A 129 2.82 6.77 -7.47
C ILE A 129 2.64 5.27 -7.73
N GLY A 130 3.49 4.42 -7.13
CA GLY A 130 3.39 2.97 -7.25
C GLY A 130 2.05 2.44 -6.76
N PHE A 131 1.56 2.97 -5.64
CA PHE A 131 0.26 2.62 -5.08
C PHE A 131 -0.89 2.99 -6.01
N ILE A 132 -0.89 4.21 -6.56
CA ILE A 132 -1.92 4.68 -7.51
C ILE A 132 -1.95 3.79 -8.75
N ILE A 133 -0.79 3.49 -9.35
CA ILE A 133 -0.70 2.61 -10.54
C ILE A 133 -1.24 1.22 -10.21
N GLY A 134 -0.84 0.65 -9.06
CA GLY A 134 -1.33 -0.65 -8.59
C GLY A 134 -2.84 -0.65 -8.32
N ALA A 135 -3.35 0.36 -7.63
CA ALA A 135 -4.75 0.44 -7.24
C ALA A 135 -5.66 0.63 -8.46
N ILE A 136 -5.34 1.58 -9.35
CA ILE A 136 -6.12 1.82 -10.58
C ILE A 136 -6.09 0.58 -11.48
N GLY A 137 -4.92 -0.03 -11.67
CA GLY A 137 -4.78 -1.26 -12.46
C GLY A 137 -5.60 -2.42 -11.92
N THR A 138 -5.67 -2.57 -10.59
CA THR A 138 -6.50 -3.58 -9.92
C THR A 138 -7.99 -3.32 -10.11
N ILE A 139 -8.45 -2.07 -9.89
CA ILE A 139 -9.86 -1.67 -10.05
C ILE A 139 -10.34 -1.89 -11.49
N PHE A 140 -9.55 -1.44 -12.46
CA PHE A 140 -9.88 -1.61 -13.88
C PHE A 140 -10.08 -3.08 -14.24
N MET A 141 -9.25 -3.96 -13.72
CA MET A 141 -9.30 -5.39 -14.03
C MET A 141 -10.43 -6.12 -13.32
N PHE A 142 -10.75 -5.75 -12.08
CA PHE A 142 -11.96 -6.23 -11.41
C PHE A 142 -13.23 -5.83 -12.18
N ASN A 143 -13.28 -4.61 -12.70
CA ASN A 143 -14.41 -4.15 -13.50
C ASN A 143 -14.49 -4.85 -14.86
N LYS A 144 -13.34 -5.05 -15.53
CA LYS A 144 -13.28 -5.82 -16.79
C LYS A 144 -13.80 -7.24 -16.60
N LYS A 145 -13.36 -7.94 -15.54
CA LYS A 145 -13.81 -9.31 -15.23
C LYS A 145 -15.33 -9.37 -15.00
N ARG A 146 -15.90 -8.39 -14.26
CA ARG A 146 -17.35 -8.29 -14.05
C ARG A 146 -18.14 -8.10 -15.35
N LYS A 147 -17.71 -7.20 -16.23
CA LYS A 147 -18.40 -6.94 -17.51
C LYS A 147 -18.44 -8.18 -18.41
N ILE A 148 -17.33 -8.92 -18.49
CA ILE A 148 -17.26 -10.16 -19.29
C ILE A 148 -18.23 -11.23 -18.75
N LEU A 149 -18.27 -11.39 -17.42
CA LEU A 149 -19.20 -12.33 -16.78
C LEU A 149 -20.68 -11.96 -17.05
N GLN A 150 -21.03 -10.67 -16.95
CA GLN A 150 -22.40 -10.21 -17.24
C GLN A 150 -22.78 -10.43 -18.70
N LYS A 151 -21.87 -10.12 -19.64
CA LYS A 151 -22.10 -10.36 -21.07
C LYS A 151 -22.36 -11.85 -21.35
N ASN A 152 -21.54 -12.75 -20.81
CA ASN A 152 -21.71 -14.20 -21.01
C ASN A 152 -23.03 -14.76 -20.44
N ILE A 153 -23.60 -14.13 -19.41
CA ILE A 153 -24.91 -14.52 -18.86
C ILE A 153 -26.01 -14.03 -19.79
N SER A 154 -25.91 -12.79 -20.29
CA SER A 154 -26.87 -12.22 -21.23
C SER A 154 -26.90 -12.95 -22.57
N ASP A 155 -25.76 -13.41 -23.08
CA ASP A 155 -25.68 -14.17 -24.34
C ASP A 155 -26.23 -15.61 -24.21
N LYS A 156 -26.51 -16.07 -22.98
CA LYS A 156 -27.04 -17.42 -22.66
C LYS A 156 -28.53 -17.44 -22.32
N LEU A 157 -29.16 -16.28 -22.17
CA LEU A 157 -30.58 -16.12 -21.86
C LEU A 157 -31.37 -15.84 -23.15
#